data_AF-A0ABD3XS67-F1
#
_entry.id   AF-A0ABD3XS67-F1
#
_cell.length_a   1.000
_cell.length_b   1.000
_cell.length_c   1.000
_cell.angle_alpha   90.00
_cell.angle_beta   90.00
_cell.angle_gamma   90.00
#
_symmetry.space_group_name_H-M   'P 1'
#
loop_
_entity.id
_entity.type
_entity.pdbx_description
1 polymer ?
#
loop_
_entity_poly.entity_id
_entity_poly.type
_entity_poly.pdbx_seq_one_letter_code
_entity_poly.pdbx_strand_id
1 'polypeptide(L)' 'LGQSLKLAQEIAKFPQQCMNVDRKFAYYSTFDAESWDAAMQYEFMNGMKVIQDEAVPGAASFVKGIGKHGSFNINKPSKL' A
#
# COMPACT_ATOMS: atom_id res chain seq x y z
N LEU A 1 -19.95 -1.22 -15.22
CA LEU A 1 -20.15 -1.44 -13.77
C LEU A 1 -19.34 -2.63 -13.23
N GLY A 2 -19.40 -3.81 -13.86
CA GLY A 2 -18.70 -5.00 -13.36
C GLY A 2 -17.17 -4.88 -13.28
N GLN A 3 -16.52 -4.27 -14.29
CA GLN A 3 -15.06 -4.14 -14.33
C GLN A 3 -14.50 -3.18 -13.27
N SER A 4 -15.16 -2.04 -13.04
CA SER A 4 -14.74 -1.07 -12.02
C SER A 4 -14.89 -1.65 -10.61
N LEU A 5 -15.97 -2.39 -10.34
CA LEU A 5 -16.15 -3.07 -9.06
C LEU A 5 -15.11 -4.18 -8.85
N LYS A 6 -14.82 -4.96 -9.89
CA LYS A 6 -13.77 -5.99 -9.85
C LYS A 6 -12.40 -5.38 -9.49
N LEU A 7 -12.03 -4.28 -10.16
CA LEU A 7 -10.78 -3.59 -9.87
C LEU A 7 -10.76 -3.04 -8.44
N ALA A 8 -11.85 -2.43 -7.97
CA ALA A 8 -11.94 -1.94 -6.60
C ALA A 8 -11.74 -3.06 -5.58
N GLN A 9 -12.31 -4.25 -5.83
CA GLN A 9 -12.12 -5.42 -4.98
C GLN A 9 -10.69 -5.96 -5.03
N GLU A 10 -9.99 -5.84 -6.16
CA GLU A 10 -8.58 -6.23 -6.27
C GLU A 10 -7.69 -5.25 -5.48
N ILE A 11 -7.93 -3.95 -5.60
CA ILE A 11 -7.22 -2.91 -4.82
C ILE A 11 -7.45 -3.07 -3.31
N ALA A 12 -8.67 -3.43 -2.90
CA ALA A 12 -9.02 -3.60 -1.50
C ALA A 12 -8.30 -4.78 -0.80
N LYS A 13 -7.66 -5.68 -1.56
CA LYS A 13 -6.90 -6.81 -0.99
C LYS A 13 -5.51 -6.41 -0.50
N PHE A 14 -4.98 -5.29 -0.94
CA PHE A 14 -3.66 -4.81 -0.52
C PHE A 14 -3.72 -4.22 0.89
N PRO A 15 -2.59 -4.20 1.62
CA PRO A 15 -2.47 -3.49 2.89
C PRO A 15 -2.90 -2.02 2.72
N GLN A 16 -3.91 -1.61 3.48
CA GLN A 16 -4.57 -0.33 3.20
C GLN A 16 -3.76 0.86 3.71
N GLN A 17 -2.90 0.70 4.72
CA GLN A 17 -2.10 1.81 5.21
C GLN A 17 -1.05 2.20 4.18
N CYS A 18 -0.33 1.24 3.57
CA CYS A 18 0.64 1.50 2.52
C CYS A 18 -0.03 2.16 1.32
N MET A 19 -1.13 1.57 0.81
CA MET A 19 -1.84 2.10 -0.37
C MET A 19 -2.30 3.55 -0.16
N ASN A 20 -2.76 3.90 1.04
CA ASN A 20 -3.20 5.26 1.35
C ASN A 20 -2.03 6.24 1.51
N VAL A 21 -0.92 5.82 2.13
CA VAL A 21 0.28 6.65 2.27
C VAL A 21 0.94 6.89 0.92
N ASP A 22 1.10 5.85 0.12
CA ASP A 22 1.68 5.93 -1.23
C ASP A 22 0.84 6.82 -2.14
N ARG A 23 -0.49 6.70 -2.06
CA ARG A 23 -1.41 7.59 -2.79
C ARG A 23 -1.22 9.05 -2.38
N LYS A 24 -1.14 9.36 -1.08
CA LYS A 24 -0.92 10.73 -0.61
C LYS A 24 0.43 11.28 -1.08
N PHE A 25 1.47 10.47 -0.98
CA PHE A 25 2.79 10.84 -1.46
C PHE A 25 2.77 11.13 -2.97
N ALA A 26 2.14 10.28 -3.79
CA ALA A 26 2.06 10.49 -5.23
C ALA A 26 1.40 11.84 -5.60
N TYR A 27 0.37 12.27 -4.86
CA TYR A 27 -0.20 13.61 -5.06
C TYR A 27 0.77 14.70 -4.61
N TYR A 28 1.30 14.58 -3.39
CA TYR A 28 2.21 15.58 -2.82
C TYR A 28 3.45 15.80 -3.71
N SER A 29 4.14 14.73 -4.11
CA SER A 29 5.36 14.80 -4.92
C SER A 29 5.13 15.39 -6.31
N THR A 30 3.92 15.20 -6.86
CA THR A 30 3.60 15.62 -8.23
C THR A 30 3.14 17.07 -8.28
N PHE A 31 2.39 17.52 -7.28
CA PHE A 31 1.68 18.80 -7.34
C PHE A 31 2.08 19.81 -6.27
N ASP A 32 2.53 19.35 -5.10
CA ASP A 32 2.65 20.22 -3.91
C ASP A 32 4.10 20.38 -3.42
N ALA A 33 4.99 19.44 -3.74
CA ALA A 33 6.36 19.47 -3.27
C ALA A 33 7.16 20.60 -3.91
N GLU A 34 7.76 21.45 -3.09
CA GLU A 34 8.59 22.58 -3.52
C GLU A 34 9.95 22.14 -4.11
N SER A 35 10.39 20.95 -3.73
CA SER A 35 11.64 20.35 -4.19
C SER A 35 11.61 18.83 -4.08
N TRP A 36 12.58 18.18 -4.72
CA TRP A 36 12.78 16.73 -4.59
C TRP A 36 13.09 16.33 -3.15
N ASP A 37 13.92 17.10 -2.43
CA ASP A 37 14.24 16.82 -1.03
C ASP A 37 13.01 16.90 -0.13
N ALA A 38 12.13 17.88 -0.36
CA ALA A 38 10.86 17.99 0.37
C ALA A 38 9.94 16.79 0.10
N ALA A 39 9.84 16.36 -1.17
CA ALA A 39 9.08 15.16 -1.56
C ALA A 39 9.61 13.92 -0.81
N MET A 40 10.92 13.69 -0.81
CA MET A 40 11.55 12.54 -0.15
C MET A 40 11.42 12.59 1.38
N GLN A 41 11.57 13.76 2.00
CA GLN A 41 11.37 13.91 3.44
C GLN A 41 9.92 13.56 3.82
N TYR A 42 8.95 14.04 3.03
CA TYR A 42 7.55 13.72 3.24
C TYR A 42 7.28 12.20 3.12
N GLU A 43 7.79 11.55 2.07
CA GLU A 43 7.66 10.11 1.89
C GLU A 43 8.24 9.35 3.09
N PHE A 44 9.47 9.68 3.48
CA PHE A 44 10.18 9.02 4.56
C PHE A 44 9.41 9.14 5.89
N MET A 45 9.04 10.36 6.30
CA MET A 45 8.38 10.60 7.58
C MET A 45 7.02 9.88 7.68
N ASN A 46 6.26 9.83 6.58
CA ASN A 46 4.94 9.20 6.57
C ASN A 46 5.00 7.67 6.34
N GLY A 47 6.04 7.18 5.67
CA GLY A 47 6.23 5.76 5.35
C GLY A 47 6.78 4.92 6.52
N MET A 48 7.53 5.53 7.46
CA MET A 48 8.19 4.79 8.56
C MET A 48 7.23 3.92 9.38
N LYS A 49 6.02 4.41 9.66
CA LYS A 49 5.02 3.64 10.42
C LYS A 49 4.48 2.44 9.62
N VAL A 50 4.29 2.61 8.31
CA VAL A 50 3.84 1.53 7.41
C VAL A 50 4.85 0.39 7.38
N ILE A 51 6.15 0.70 7.45
CA ILE A 51 7.20 -0.33 7.47
C ILE A 51 7.02 -1.26 8.66
N GLN A 52 6.80 -0.70 9.84
CA GLN A 52 6.63 -1.46 11.08
C GLN A 52 5.31 -2.24 11.09
N ASP A 53 4.22 -1.59 10.70
CA ASP A 53 2.87 -2.14 10.86
C ASP A 53 2.50 -3.15 9.75
N GLU A 54 2.95 -2.93 8.50
CA GLU A 54 2.52 -3.73 7.34
C GLU A 54 3.69 -4.38 6.59
N ALA A 55 4.79 -3.65 6.33
CA ALA A 55 5.83 -4.14 5.42
C ALA A 55 6.64 -5.31 6.01
N VAL A 56 7.06 -5.23 7.28
CA VAL A 56 7.83 -6.30 7.94
C VAL A 56 7.00 -7.60 8.06
N PRO A 57 5.74 -7.59 8.57
CA PRO A 57 4.89 -8.78 8.56
C PRO A 57 4.58 -9.31 7.15
N GLY A 58 4.39 -8.40 6.19
CA GLY A 58 4.19 -8.74 4.78
C GLY A 58 5.39 -9.47 4.17
N ALA A 59 6.60 -8.96 4.41
CA ALA A 59 7.85 -9.60 3.98
C ALA A 59 8.03 -10.98 4.61
N ALA A 60 7.75 -11.14 5.91
CA ALA A 60 7.79 -12.44 6.58
C ALA A 60 6.79 -13.43 5.97
N SER A 61 5.60 -12.96 5.60
CA SER A 61 4.57 -13.77 4.92
C SER A 61 5.00 -14.17 3.50
N PHE A 62 5.67 -13.25 2.79
CA PHE A 62 6.23 -13.50 1.46
C PHE A 62 7.31 -14.58 1.47
N VAL A 63 8.23 -14.53 2.43
CA VAL A 63 9.23 -15.58 2.62
C VAL A 63 8.56 -16.96 2.82
N LYS A 64 7.46 -17.01 3.58
CA LYS A 64 6.64 -18.22 3.81
C LYS A 64 5.80 -18.65 2.59
N GLY A 65 5.82 -17.90 1.49
CA GLY A 65 5.18 -18.25 0.23
C GLY A 65 3.88 -17.51 -0.09
N ILE A 66 3.34 -16.72 0.85
CA ILE A 66 2.12 -15.91 0.61
C ILE A 66 2.47 -14.76 -0.35
N GLY A 67 1.66 -14.52 -1.38
CA GLY A 67 1.93 -13.49 -2.39
C GLY A 67 2.85 -13.93 -3.54
N LYS A 68 3.52 -15.10 -3.44
CA LYS A 68 4.23 -15.68 -4.58
C LYS A 68 3.24 -16.09 -5.66
N HIS A 69 3.62 -15.92 -6.92
CA HIS A 69 2.77 -16.25 -8.08
C HIS A 69 1.40 -15.52 -8.08
N GLY A 70 1.30 -14.37 -7.41
CA GLY A 70 0.07 -13.58 -7.36
C GLY A 70 -0.99 -14.08 -6.37
N SER A 71 -0.66 -15.01 -5.46
CA SER A 71 -1.60 -15.55 -4.46
C SER A 71 -1.65 -14.68 -3.20
N PHE A 72 -2.51 -13.66 -3.20
CA PHE A 72 -2.68 -12.69 -2.11
C PHE A 72 -3.88 -13.04 -1.20
N ASN A 73 -3.86 -14.19 -0.54
CA ASN A 73 -4.81 -14.48 0.55
C ASN A 73 -4.35 -13.81 1.86
N ILE A 74 -4.19 -12.48 1.83
CA ILE A 74 -3.60 -11.70 2.93
C ILE A 74 -4.65 -11.31 3.99
N ASN A 75 -5.93 -11.24 3.60
CA ASN A 75 -7.04 -11.07 4.54
C ASN A 75 -8.32 -11.73 4.00
N LYS A 76 -9.06 -12.43 4.86
CA LYS A 76 -10.48 -12.71 4.60
C LYS A 76 -11.20 -11.36 4.71
N PRO A 77 -11.96 -10.91 3.70
CA PRO A 77 -12.78 -9.72 3.90
C PRO A 77 -13.72 -9.97 5.08
N SER A 78 -13.76 -9.01 6.02
CA SER A 78 -14.84 -8.94 7.00
C SER A 78 -16.15 -9.03 6.23
N LYS A 79 -17.04 -9.94 6.64
CA LYS A 79 -18.40 -9.98 6.12
C LYS A 79 -18.99 -8.58 6.29
N LEU A 80 -19.25 -7.91 5.16
CA LEU A 80 -20.27 -6.87 5.11
C LEU A 80 -21.64 -7.55 5.15
#